data_AF-A0AAU9KTS8-F1
#
_entry.id   AF-A0AAU9KTS8-F1
#
_cell.length_a   1.000
_cell.length_b   1.000
_cell.length_c   1.000
_cell.angle_alpha   90.00
_cell.angle_beta   90.00
_cell.angle_gamma   90.00
#
_symmetry.space_group_name_H-M   'P 1'
#
loop_
_entity.id
_entity.type
_entity.pdbx_description
1 polymer ?
#
loop_
_entity_poly.entity_id
_entity_poly.type
_entity_poly.pdbx_seq_one_letter_code
_entity_poly.pdbx_strand_id
1 'polypeptide(L)'
;MRPMLSTLLSSSLPSPTVPTVSSRLPRLNSFVVLTTKPSSHCLARRCDSITSSCSTVSTNSSDDESDVSDREGDDCCIVYESYAAVTKRSNTKVTGSIQWSDLQVAHKSKEVSILLAALRLKRHHLRNGETLELTALELCFEFLTLEELQNAGQVCRAFHEVVMSSKTLLTDLYSRQWRIKMLPKTYMNLSYTSQLLLCAARRADATYELSTRSTVTYLSNGKYHVVNYSMLRNFEKGTIDSIRGVQKLPVLSCARALHKMISYYEVSLKGCGSVGLASISDAMTRNAYGFGSGEHVGWKGVSYGYHGNDGDFVFNDGTKPYGGEWAAFGPSWGRAGAQYGNKDKNESVMFTVGCGLDADTYQVFFTLNGKMIGMAPKMVLRGDYAAAISLHAFGDEAVINTGASPFLFDIEAFCASP
;
A
#
# COMPACT_ATOMS: atom_id res chain seq x y z
N MET A 1 -49.16 -32.81 19.33
CA MET A 1 -48.72 -33.76 18.29
C MET A 1 -47.19 -33.83 18.30
N ARG A 2 -46.59 -35.01 18.12
CA ARG A 2 -45.20 -35.14 17.65
C ARG A 2 -45.21 -35.25 16.11
N PRO A 3 -44.08 -35.05 15.44
CA PRO A 3 -43.42 -36.24 14.89
C PRO A 3 -41.96 -36.39 15.31
N MET A 4 -41.44 -37.61 15.21
CA MET A 4 -40.01 -37.91 15.14
C MET A 4 -39.76 -38.54 13.76
N LEU A 5 -38.58 -38.32 13.18
CA LEU A 5 -37.89 -39.31 12.35
C LEU A 5 -36.43 -38.90 12.12
N SER A 6 -35.52 -39.86 12.21
CA SER A 6 -34.17 -39.80 11.63
C SER A 6 -34.23 -40.30 10.16
N THR A 7 -33.19 -40.38 9.33
CA THR A 7 -31.72 -40.29 9.51
C THR A 7 -31.15 -39.63 8.20
N LEU A 8 -29.93 -39.77 7.65
CA LEU A 8 -28.77 -40.65 7.90
C LEU A 8 -27.44 -39.85 7.79
N LEU A 9 -26.64 -40.01 6.73
CA LEU A 9 -25.26 -39.52 6.62
C LEU A 9 -24.81 -39.25 5.17
N SER A 10 -23.61 -38.67 5.07
CA SER A 10 -22.66 -38.68 3.93
C SER A 10 -22.90 -37.74 2.74
N SER A 11 -22.06 -36.70 2.68
CA SER A 11 -21.47 -36.18 1.45
C SER A 11 -20.01 -35.79 1.75
N SER A 12 -19.10 -36.04 0.82
CA SER A 12 -17.67 -35.77 0.99
C SER A 12 -17.33 -34.32 0.65
N LEU A 13 -16.59 -33.65 1.52
CA LEU A 13 -16.03 -32.33 1.22
C LEU A 13 -14.91 -32.46 0.17
N PRO A 14 -14.93 -31.68 -0.92
CA PRO A 14 -13.83 -31.64 -1.87
C PRO A 14 -12.62 -30.88 -1.30
N SER A 15 -11.41 -31.33 -1.64
CA SER A 15 -10.17 -30.63 -1.27
C SER A 15 -10.10 -29.24 -1.90
N PRO A 16 -9.51 -28.23 -1.22
CA PRO A 16 -9.45 -26.86 -1.74
C PRO A 16 -8.44 -26.71 -2.88
N THR A 17 -8.94 -26.44 -4.09
CA THR A 17 -8.12 -26.11 -5.26
C THR A 17 -7.68 -24.64 -5.21
N VAL A 18 -6.37 -24.38 -5.14
CA VAL A 18 -5.82 -23.01 -5.06
C VAL A 18 -5.85 -22.33 -6.45
N PRO A 19 -6.44 -21.12 -6.60
CA PRO A 19 -6.42 -20.39 -7.86
C PRO A 19 -5.04 -19.80 -8.21
N THR A 20 -4.57 -20.02 -9.43
CA THR A 20 -3.27 -19.52 -9.94
C THR A 20 -3.33 -18.07 -10.45
N VAL A 21 -3.50 -17.11 -9.53
CA VAL A 21 -3.45 -15.68 -9.87
C VAL A 21 -1.99 -15.17 -9.92
N SER A 22 -1.45 -15.01 -11.14
CA SER A 22 -0.06 -14.56 -11.36
C SER A 22 0.03 -13.10 -11.79
N SER A 23 0.23 -12.19 -10.84
CA SER A 23 0.52 -10.76 -11.09
C SER A 23 1.58 -10.17 -10.15
N ARG A 24 2.60 -10.96 -9.76
CA ARG A 24 3.77 -10.41 -9.04
C ARG A 24 4.65 -9.57 -9.99
N LEU A 25 5.07 -8.39 -9.51
CA LEU A 25 6.12 -7.55 -10.10
C LEU A 25 7.42 -8.35 -10.37
N PRO A 26 8.30 -7.89 -11.29
CA PRO A 26 9.55 -8.58 -11.61
C PRO A 26 10.38 -8.83 -10.34
N ARG A 27 10.47 -10.11 -9.98
CA ARG A 27 10.94 -10.53 -8.66
C ARG A 27 12.44 -10.24 -8.49
N LEU A 28 12.80 -9.62 -7.38
CA LEU A 28 14.04 -10.00 -6.69
C LEU A 28 13.98 -11.51 -6.44
N ASN A 29 15.00 -12.25 -6.85
CA ASN A 29 15.19 -13.61 -6.38
C ASN A 29 15.40 -13.51 -4.85
N SER A 30 14.44 -13.97 -4.05
CA SER A 30 14.54 -13.87 -2.60
C SER A 30 15.70 -14.75 -2.11
N PHE A 31 16.53 -14.21 -1.23
CA PHE A 31 17.58 -14.94 -0.53
C PHE A 31 17.30 -14.88 0.97
N VAL A 32 17.65 -15.93 1.71
CA VAL A 32 17.62 -15.97 3.18
C VAL A 32 19.05 -16.05 3.67
N VAL A 33 19.45 -15.15 4.58
CA VAL A 33 20.81 -15.15 5.16
C VAL A 33 20.74 -15.68 6.59
N LEU A 34 21.39 -16.80 6.86
CA LEU A 34 21.58 -17.34 8.20
C LEU A 34 23.03 -17.15 8.64
N THR A 35 23.24 -16.87 9.92
CA THR A 35 24.56 -16.59 10.49
C THR A 35 24.97 -17.71 11.43
N THR A 36 25.89 -18.57 10.98
CA THR A 36 26.40 -19.65 11.84
C THR A 36 27.56 -19.14 12.67
N LYS A 37 27.33 -18.89 13.97
CA LYS A 37 28.42 -18.70 14.93
C LYS A 37 29.26 -19.99 15.01
N PRO A 38 30.60 -19.93 14.95
CA PRO A 38 31.44 -21.10 15.11
C PRO A 38 31.29 -21.68 16.53
N SER A 39 30.91 -22.96 16.63
CA SER A 39 30.79 -23.68 17.90
C SER A 39 32.16 -23.89 18.53
N SER A 40 32.47 -23.16 19.60
CA SER A 40 33.74 -23.21 20.32
C SER A 40 33.85 -24.41 21.25
N HIS A 41 33.82 -25.62 20.70
CA HIS A 41 34.15 -26.86 21.43
C HIS A 41 35.33 -27.59 20.78
N CYS A 42 36.51 -27.47 21.40
CA CYS A 42 37.67 -28.27 21.04
C CYS A 42 37.40 -29.76 21.24
N LEU A 43 37.66 -30.58 20.22
CA LEU A 43 37.72 -32.02 20.35
C LEU A 43 38.98 -32.43 21.12
N ALA A 44 38.81 -33.14 22.23
CA ALA A 44 39.92 -33.77 22.93
C ALA A 44 40.53 -34.88 22.05
N ARG A 45 41.82 -34.77 21.71
CA ARG A 45 42.56 -35.88 21.08
C ARG A 45 42.86 -36.94 22.12
N ARG A 46 42.50 -38.19 21.80
CA ARG A 46 42.84 -39.39 22.58
C ARG A 46 43.83 -40.24 21.79
N CYS A 47 45.05 -40.37 22.31
CA CYS A 47 46.07 -41.28 21.80
C CYS A 47 46.76 -41.94 22.99
N ASP A 48 46.63 -43.26 23.11
CA ASP A 48 47.20 -44.07 24.20
C ASP A 48 48.46 -44.81 23.69
N SER A 49 49.65 -44.57 24.26
CA SER A 49 50.70 -45.59 24.54
C SER A 49 52.01 -45.03 25.15
N ILE A 50 52.28 -45.39 26.42
CA ILE A 50 53.43 -46.20 26.92
C ILE A 50 54.79 -45.96 26.18
N THR A 51 55.92 -45.55 26.80
CA THR A 51 56.53 -46.03 28.07
C THR A 51 57.44 -44.99 28.80
N SER A 52 57.61 -45.19 30.11
CA SER A 52 58.57 -44.62 31.08
C SER A 52 60.01 -44.29 30.62
N SER A 53 60.60 -43.18 31.11
CA SER A 53 61.66 -43.18 32.18
C SER A 53 62.19 -41.77 32.58
N CYS A 54 62.85 -41.71 33.75
CA CYS A 54 63.38 -40.52 34.47
C CYS A 54 64.57 -39.80 33.74
N SER A 55 65.09 -38.62 34.12
CA SER A 55 65.14 -37.92 35.43
C SER A 55 65.44 -36.40 35.34
N THR A 56 65.02 -35.63 36.36
CA THR A 56 65.72 -34.49 37.04
C THR A 56 66.33 -33.27 36.31
N VAL A 57 65.93 -32.07 36.79
CA VAL A 57 66.76 -30.92 37.25
C VAL A 57 67.06 -29.70 36.33
N SER A 58 66.52 -28.54 36.79
CA SER A 58 67.00 -27.13 36.77
C SER A 58 67.05 -26.21 35.53
N THR A 59 66.42 -25.04 35.74
CA THR A 59 66.86 -23.64 35.48
C THR A 59 66.76 -22.94 34.10
N ASN A 60 66.13 -21.74 34.20
CA ASN A 60 66.41 -20.45 33.54
C ASN A 60 65.91 -20.15 32.10
N SER A 61 65.45 -18.89 31.96
CA SER A 61 65.33 -18.05 30.74
C SER A 61 64.41 -18.56 29.61
N SER A 62 63.75 -17.69 28.83
CA SER A 62 63.46 -16.24 28.95
C SER A 62 62.38 -15.86 27.94
N ASP A 63 61.74 -14.70 28.14
CA ASP A 63 61.14 -13.79 27.16
C ASP A 63 60.69 -14.36 25.80
N ASP A 64 59.38 -14.40 25.55
CA ASP A 64 58.80 -14.28 24.19
C ASP A 64 57.40 -13.65 24.24
N GLU A 65 57.33 -12.31 24.16
CA GLU A 65 56.08 -11.55 24.02
C GLU A 65 55.51 -11.78 22.61
N SER A 66 54.52 -12.66 22.49
CA SER A 66 53.92 -13.02 21.19
C SER A 66 52.62 -12.26 20.93
N ASP A 67 52.58 -11.55 19.80
CA ASP A 67 51.46 -10.71 19.37
C ASP A 67 50.10 -11.42 19.46
N VAL A 68 49.20 -10.86 20.27
CA VAL A 68 47.76 -11.20 20.25
C VAL A 68 47.16 -10.57 18.99
N SER A 69 47.40 -11.24 17.86
CA SER A 69 46.73 -10.94 16.60
C SER A 69 45.23 -11.15 16.77
N ASP A 70 44.50 -10.04 16.81
CA ASP A 70 43.04 -10.00 16.89
C ASP A 70 42.47 -10.66 15.63
N ARG A 71 42.21 -11.97 15.72
CA ARG A 71 41.60 -12.73 14.63
C ARG A 71 40.15 -12.29 14.53
N GLU A 72 39.87 -11.41 13.57
CA GLU A 72 38.53 -11.21 13.05
C GLU A 72 37.92 -12.59 12.76
N GLY A 73 36.97 -13.00 13.60
CA GLY A 73 36.26 -14.26 13.41
C GLY A 73 35.44 -14.12 12.14
N ASP A 74 35.87 -14.78 11.06
CA ASP A 74 35.23 -14.68 9.74
C ASP A 74 33.83 -15.31 9.81
N ASP A 75 32.87 -14.46 10.16
CA ASP A 75 31.56 -14.80 10.70
C ASP A 75 30.69 -15.37 9.58
N CYS A 76 30.71 -16.70 9.45
CA CYS A 76 30.22 -17.41 8.28
C CYS A 76 28.72 -17.16 8.03
N CYS A 77 28.47 -16.26 7.07
CA CYS A 77 27.14 -15.89 6.61
C CYS A 77 26.73 -16.84 5.47
N ILE A 78 25.90 -17.83 5.79
CA ILE A 78 25.38 -18.78 4.80
C ILE A 78 24.16 -18.15 4.12
N VAL A 79 24.25 -17.95 2.81
CA VAL A 79 23.19 -17.36 1.99
C VAL A 79 22.48 -18.46 1.22
N TYR A 80 21.18 -18.62 1.47
CA TYR A 80 20.31 -19.59 0.82
C TYR A 80 19.50 -18.91 -0.28
N GLU A 81 19.38 -19.55 -1.44
CA GLU A 81 18.43 -19.12 -2.48
C GLU A 81 17.02 -19.59 -2.12
N SER A 82 15.98 -18.78 -2.41
CA SER A 82 14.60 -19.24 -2.29
C SER A 82 14.28 -20.31 -3.34
N TYR A 83 13.39 -21.25 -3.00
CA TYR A 83 12.88 -22.29 -3.90
C TYR A 83 12.38 -21.71 -5.25
N ALA A 84 11.77 -20.52 -5.21
CA ALA A 84 11.27 -19.79 -6.38
C ALA A 84 12.36 -19.13 -7.24
N ALA A 85 13.59 -18.98 -6.73
CA ALA A 85 14.76 -18.57 -7.50
C ALA A 85 15.45 -19.80 -8.13
N VAL A 86 15.66 -20.86 -7.34
CA VAL A 86 16.29 -22.11 -7.80
C VAL A 86 15.48 -22.73 -8.95
N THR A 87 14.17 -22.93 -8.78
CA THR A 87 13.26 -23.42 -9.85
C THR A 87 13.32 -22.59 -11.14
N LYS A 88 13.50 -21.27 -11.03
CA LYS A 88 13.57 -20.35 -12.17
C LYS A 88 14.94 -20.37 -12.86
N ARG A 89 16.01 -20.66 -12.10
CA ARG A 89 17.37 -20.82 -12.61
C ARG A 89 17.58 -22.19 -13.27
N SER A 90 16.99 -23.24 -12.71
CA SER A 90 16.97 -24.59 -13.27
C SER A 90 16.00 -24.65 -14.46
N ASN A 91 16.34 -24.00 -15.57
CA ASN A 91 15.48 -23.83 -16.75
C ASN A 91 15.21 -25.15 -17.55
N THR A 92 15.63 -26.28 -16.99
CA THR A 92 15.29 -27.65 -17.39
C THR A 92 13.91 -28.05 -16.84
N LYS A 93 13.23 -29.00 -17.49
CA LYS A 93 12.07 -29.68 -16.88
C LYS A 93 12.55 -30.63 -15.77
N VAL A 94 12.83 -30.10 -14.58
CA VAL A 94 13.21 -30.90 -13.41
C VAL A 94 11.97 -31.67 -12.92
N THR A 95 11.92 -32.96 -13.24
CA THR A 95 10.89 -33.90 -12.79
C THR A 95 11.21 -34.57 -11.45
N GLY A 96 12.38 -34.28 -10.86
CA GLY A 96 12.75 -34.68 -9.50
C GLY A 96 12.32 -33.66 -8.45
N SER A 97 12.25 -34.10 -7.19
CA SER A 97 12.10 -33.19 -6.05
C SER A 97 13.38 -32.40 -5.81
N ILE A 98 13.26 -31.07 -5.71
CA ILE A 98 14.35 -30.19 -5.29
C ILE A 98 14.76 -30.57 -3.85
N GLN A 99 16.07 -30.71 -3.64
CA GLN A 99 16.65 -31.10 -2.35
C GLN A 99 17.15 -29.88 -1.58
N TRP A 100 17.36 -30.05 -0.27
CA TRP A 100 17.84 -28.97 0.61
C TRP A 100 19.24 -28.45 0.20
N SER A 101 20.07 -29.30 -0.41
CA SER A 101 21.36 -28.93 -1.03
C SER A 101 21.23 -27.84 -2.09
N ASP A 102 20.14 -27.85 -2.86
CA ASP A 102 19.99 -27.01 -4.05
C ASP A 102 19.72 -25.56 -3.65
N LEU A 103 19.24 -25.35 -2.42
CA LEU A 103 19.01 -24.04 -1.80
C LEU A 103 20.29 -23.48 -1.15
N GLN A 104 21.32 -24.28 -0.89
CA GLN A 104 22.51 -23.90 -0.11
C GLN A 104 23.57 -23.10 -0.88
N VAL A 105 23.45 -23.02 -2.21
CA VAL A 105 24.51 -22.47 -3.08
C VAL A 105 24.05 -21.21 -3.81
N ALA A 106 23.78 -20.16 -3.04
CA ALA A 106 23.73 -18.81 -3.62
C ALA A 106 25.13 -18.45 -4.13
N HIS A 107 25.30 -18.29 -5.44
CA HIS A 107 26.53 -17.71 -5.96
C HIS A 107 26.65 -16.25 -5.48
N LYS A 108 27.88 -15.78 -5.26
CA LYS A 108 28.16 -14.39 -4.84
C LYS A 108 27.80 -13.41 -5.96
N SER A 109 26.51 -13.09 -6.09
CA SER A 109 26.00 -12.09 -7.02
C SER A 109 26.22 -10.67 -6.49
N LYS A 110 26.02 -9.67 -7.35
CA LYS A 110 26.12 -8.26 -6.96
C LYS A 110 25.02 -7.90 -5.95
N GLU A 111 23.84 -8.47 -6.13
CA GLU A 111 22.66 -8.30 -5.28
C GLU A 111 22.87 -8.93 -3.89
N VAL A 112 23.40 -10.15 -3.82
CA VAL A 112 23.82 -10.80 -2.57
C VAL A 112 24.89 -9.97 -1.85
N SER A 113 25.85 -9.41 -2.60
CA SER A 113 26.90 -8.55 -2.04
C SER A 113 26.34 -7.24 -1.46
N ILE A 114 25.33 -6.64 -2.09
CA ILE A 114 24.61 -5.46 -1.58
C ILE A 114 23.80 -5.81 -0.32
N LEU A 115 23.12 -6.96 -0.31
CA LEU A 115 22.36 -7.44 0.86
C LEU A 115 23.28 -7.66 2.07
N LEU A 116 24.43 -8.30 1.85
CA LEU A 116 25.46 -8.50 2.89
C LEU A 116 26.09 -7.19 3.36
N ALA A 117 26.25 -6.19 2.49
CA ALA A 117 26.71 -4.86 2.88
C ALA A 117 25.68 -4.12 3.75
N ALA A 118 24.38 -4.18 3.40
CA ALA A 118 23.30 -3.60 4.21
C ALA A 118 23.16 -4.30 5.58
N LEU A 119 23.30 -5.63 5.62
CA LEU A 119 23.37 -6.42 6.85
C LEU A 119 24.54 -5.98 7.74
N ARG A 120 25.75 -5.84 7.17
CA ARG A 120 26.94 -5.33 7.90
C ARG A 120 26.71 -3.92 8.45
N LEU A 121 26.02 -3.05 7.70
CA LEU A 121 25.65 -1.71 8.17
C LEU A 121 24.69 -1.75 9.37
N LYS A 122 23.64 -2.59 9.33
CA LYS A 122 22.74 -2.79 10.51
C LYS A 122 23.50 -3.41 11.71
N ARG A 123 24.44 -4.34 11.50
CA ARG A 123 25.20 -5.00 12.57
C ARG A 123 26.03 -4.05 13.43
N HIS A 124 26.60 -2.99 12.86
CA HIS A 124 27.47 -2.04 13.59
C HIS A 124 26.76 -1.23 14.70
N HIS A 125 25.47 -1.47 14.97
CA HIS A 125 24.72 -0.79 16.02
C HIS A 125 24.19 -1.69 17.15
N LEU A 126 24.28 -3.03 17.06
CA LEU A 126 23.86 -3.92 18.15
C LEU A 126 24.87 -5.06 18.39
N ARG A 127 25.48 -5.09 19.58
CA ARG A 127 26.58 -6.01 19.95
C ARG A 127 26.13 -7.23 20.78
N ASN A 128 24.83 -7.54 20.83
CA ASN A 128 24.26 -8.65 21.61
C ASN A 128 23.76 -9.80 20.73
N GLY A 129 24.08 -11.05 21.11
CA GLY A 129 23.83 -12.23 20.27
C GLY A 129 22.38 -12.43 19.82
N GLU A 130 21.41 -12.32 20.74
CA GLU A 130 19.97 -12.51 20.47
C GLU A 130 19.42 -11.47 19.47
N THR A 131 19.95 -10.25 19.49
CA THR A 131 19.49 -9.16 18.61
C THR A 131 19.79 -9.43 17.14
N LEU A 132 20.81 -10.23 16.84
CA LEU A 132 21.14 -10.66 15.48
C LEU A 132 20.08 -11.63 14.92
N GLU A 133 19.61 -12.56 15.75
CA GLU A 133 18.62 -13.59 15.38
C GLU A 133 17.23 -12.96 15.17
N LEU A 134 16.84 -12.04 16.05
CA LEU A 134 15.62 -11.24 15.87
C LEU A 134 15.68 -10.34 14.61
N THR A 135 16.84 -9.74 14.31
CA THR A 135 17.05 -8.96 13.08
C THR A 135 16.98 -9.83 11.81
N ALA A 136 17.50 -11.06 11.87
CA ALA A 136 17.41 -12.00 10.75
C ALA A 136 15.97 -12.47 10.51
N LEU A 137 15.20 -12.70 11.56
CA LEU A 137 13.76 -12.98 11.47
C LEU A 137 12.98 -11.79 10.90
N GLU A 138 13.26 -10.55 11.34
CA GLU A 138 12.65 -9.35 10.78
C GLU A 138 12.88 -9.26 9.26
N LEU A 139 14.12 -9.44 8.80
CA LEU A 139 14.46 -9.44 7.37
C LEU A 139 13.79 -10.57 6.57
N CYS A 140 13.49 -11.71 7.20
CA CYS A 140 12.68 -12.76 6.57
C CYS A 140 11.20 -12.33 6.49
N PHE A 141 10.69 -11.70 7.55
CA PHE A 141 9.29 -11.28 7.66
C PHE A 141 8.97 -10.06 6.78
N GLU A 142 9.96 -9.26 6.39
CA GLU A 142 9.78 -8.20 5.39
C GLU A 142 9.11 -8.72 4.10
N PHE A 143 9.30 -9.98 3.70
CA PHE A 143 8.72 -10.54 2.47
C PHE A 143 7.31 -11.12 2.62
N LEU A 144 6.74 -11.12 3.82
CA LEU A 144 5.41 -11.69 4.10
C LEU A 144 4.27 -10.71 3.84
N THR A 145 3.10 -11.24 3.48
CA THR A 145 1.83 -10.51 3.46
C THR A 145 1.30 -10.25 4.87
N LEU A 146 0.26 -9.42 4.99
CA LEU A 146 -0.37 -9.11 6.29
C LEU A 146 -0.89 -10.37 7.00
N GLU A 147 -1.52 -11.27 6.24
CA GLU A 147 -2.05 -12.54 6.75
C GLU A 147 -0.91 -13.47 7.20
N GLU A 148 0.16 -13.59 6.39
CA GLU A 148 1.34 -14.37 6.75
C GLU A 148 2.07 -13.81 7.99
N LEU A 149 2.12 -12.49 8.18
CA LEU A 149 2.64 -11.86 9.41
C LEU A 149 1.76 -12.17 10.64
N GLN A 150 0.44 -12.08 10.49
CA GLN A 150 -0.51 -12.40 11.57
C GLN A 150 -0.47 -13.89 11.95
N ASN A 151 -0.25 -14.78 10.99
CA ASN A 151 -0.06 -16.20 11.20
C ASN A 151 1.32 -16.51 11.81
N ALA A 152 2.39 -15.85 11.34
CA ALA A 152 3.73 -15.98 11.91
C ALA A 152 3.75 -15.62 13.41
N GLY A 153 3.05 -14.54 13.80
CA GLY A 153 2.87 -14.15 15.20
C GLY A 153 2.17 -15.19 16.08
N GLN A 154 1.54 -16.23 15.51
CA GLN A 154 0.92 -17.33 16.25
C GLN A 154 1.79 -18.60 16.32
N VAL A 155 2.90 -18.68 15.57
CA VAL A 155 3.75 -19.88 15.49
C VAL A 155 4.55 -20.12 16.76
N CYS A 156 5.23 -19.09 17.27
CA CYS A 156 6.03 -19.18 18.50
C CYS A 156 6.27 -17.80 19.12
N ARG A 157 6.74 -17.80 20.38
CA ARG A 157 7.03 -16.57 21.14
C ARG A 157 8.01 -15.63 20.43
N ALA A 158 9.10 -16.15 19.85
CA ALA A 158 10.09 -15.32 19.14
C ALA A 158 9.49 -14.65 17.90
N PHE A 159 8.65 -15.36 17.14
CA PHE A 159 7.98 -14.79 15.97
C PHE A 159 6.98 -13.71 16.38
N HIS A 160 6.20 -13.97 17.44
CA HIS A 160 5.29 -12.98 18.06
C HIS A 160 6.04 -11.72 18.51
N GLU A 161 7.18 -11.88 19.20
CA GLU A 161 8.00 -10.76 19.68
C GLU A 161 8.58 -9.94 18.53
N VAL A 162 9.06 -10.55 17.44
CA VAL A 162 9.50 -9.82 16.22
C VAL A 162 8.34 -9.07 15.57
N VAL A 163 7.21 -9.75 15.34
CA VAL A 163 6.03 -9.17 14.66
C VAL A 163 5.41 -8.01 15.45
N MET A 164 5.36 -8.09 16.80
CA MET A 164 4.81 -7.02 17.64
C MET A 164 5.81 -5.91 17.99
N SER A 165 7.11 -6.17 18.04
CA SER A 165 8.13 -5.19 18.47
C SER A 165 8.77 -4.42 17.30
N SER A 166 8.68 -4.94 16.07
CA SER A 166 9.15 -4.21 14.88
C SER A 166 8.37 -2.91 14.69
N LYS A 167 9.11 -1.84 14.40
CA LYS A 167 8.57 -0.52 14.01
C LYS A 167 8.46 -0.34 12.50
N THR A 168 8.84 -1.36 11.74
CA THR A 168 9.18 -1.28 10.32
C THR A 168 8.40 -2.28 9.47
N LEU A 169 8.18 -3.52 9.94
CA LEU A 169 7.51 -4.57 9.16
C LEU A 169 6.16 -4.13 8.56
N LEU A 170 5.26 -3.60 9.40
CA LEU A 170 3.93 -3.19 8.97
C LEU A 170 3.96 -1.85 8.20
N THR A 171 4.79 -0.89 8.60
CA THR A 171 4.91 0.39 7.88
C THR A 171 5.51 0.22 6.49
N ASP A 172 6.44 -0.71 6.32
CA ASP A 172 7.12 -0.95 5.05
C ASP A 172 6.31 -1.89 4.16
N LEU A 173 5.52 -2.82 4.73
CA LEU A 173 4.44 -3.49 4.02
C LEU A 173 3.41 -2.49 3.46
N TYR A 174 2.92 -1.56 4.29
CA TYR A 174 2.01 -0.51 3.83
C TYR A 174 2.65 0.36 2.74
N SER A 175 3.88 0.84 2.95
CA SER A 175 4.58 1.72 2.00
C SER A 175 4.72 1.04 0.63
N ARG A 176 5.19 -0.21 0.58
CA ARG A 176 5.37 -0.95 -0.69
C ARG A 176 4.09 -1.13 -1.50
N GLN A 177 2.93 -1.16 -0.86
CA GLN A 177 1.63 -1.28 -1.54
C GLN A 177 0.99 0.08 -1.88
N TRP A 178 1.18 1.09 -1.02
CA TRP A 178 0.36 2.31 -1.04
C TRP A 178 1.10 3.62 -1.25
N ARG A 179 2.43 3.68 -1.04
CA ARG A 179 3.18 4.94 -0.98
C ARG A 179 4.67 4.79 -1.35
N ILE A 180 5.08 5.52 -2.38
CA ILE A 180 6.44 5.48 -2.97
C ILE A 180 7.55 5.93 -1.98
N LYS A 181 7.20 6.62 -0.89
CA LYS A 181 8.11 7.12 0.16
C LYS A 181 7.90 6.38 1.48
N MET A 182 8.96 6.21 2.28
CA MET A 182 8.83 5.70 3.66
C MET A 182 7.88 6.56 4.50
N LEU A 183 6.98 5.92 5.24
CA LEU A 183 5.94 6.59 6.04
C LEU A 183 6.51 7.63 7.03
N PRO A 184 5.78 8.73 7.31
CA PRO A 184 6.10 9.66 8.38
C PRO A 184 6.35 8.94 9.72
N LYS A 185 7.32 9.44 10.51
CA LYS A 185 7.71 8.86 11.81
C LYS A 185 6.53 8.66 12.78
N THR A 186 5.47 9.47 12.64
CA THR A 186 4.20 9.33 13.36
C THR A 186 3.63 7.91 13.26
N TYR A 187 3.69 7.26 12.08
CA TYR A 187 3.19 5.89 11.90
C TYR A 187 4.15 4.82 12.46
N MET A 188 5.46 5.03 12.37
CA MET A 188 6.48 4.11 12.93
C MET A 188 6.47 4.08 14.48
N ASN A 189 5.89 5.12 15.10
CA ASN A 189 5.69 5.21 16.54
C ASN A 189 4.30 4.75 17.00
N LEU A 190 3.42 4.29 16.09
CA LEU A 190 2.13 3.73 16.46
C LEU A 190 2.25 2.38 17.16
N SER A 191 1.28 2.06 18.01
CA SER A 191 1.12 0.71 18.57
C SER A 191 0.92 -0.32 17.45
N TYR A 192 1.33 -1.57 17.70
CA TYR A 192 1.13 -2.68 16.76
C TYR A 192 -0.34 -2.80 16.29
N THR A 193 -1.31 -2.63 17.18
CA THR A 193 -2.74 -2.65 16.83
C THR A 193 -3.11 -1.53 15.86
N SER A 194 -2.57 -0.33 16.02
CA SER A 194 -2.80 0.80 15.10
C SER A 194 -2.06 0.61 13.77
N GLN A 195 -0.88 -0.04 13.77
CA GLN A 195 -0.19 -0.44 12.53
C GLN A 195 -0.91 -1.58 11.79
N LEU A 196 -1.50 -2.54 12.49
CA LEU A 196 -2.39 -3.54 11.88
C LEU A 196 -3.63 -2.87 11.26
N LEU A 197 -4.25 -1.91 11.96
CA LEU A 197 -5.38 -1.14 11.43
C LEU A 197 -4.99 -0.33 10.19
N LEU A 198 -3.79 0.25 10.15
CA LEU A 198 -3.23 0.92 8.97
C LEU A 198 -3.16 -0.02 7.76
N CYS A 199 -2.64 -1.24 7.95
CA CYS A 199 -2.50 -2.22 6.87
C CYS A 199 -3.84 -2.86 6.45
N ALA A 200 -4.66 -3.32 7.40
CA ALA A 200 -5.89 -4.06 7.12
C ALA A 200 -7.01 -3.19 6.51
N ALA A 201 -6.98 -1.87 6.74
CA ALA A 201 -8.07 -0.97 6.35
C ALA A 201 -8.14 -0.64 4.85
N ARG A 202 -7.02 -0.74 4.12
CA ARG A 202 -6.94 -0.37 2.70
C ARG A 202 -6.62 -1.61 1.87
N ARG A 203 -7.52 -1.97 0.96
CA ARG A 203 -7.45 -3.20 0.17
C ARG A 203 -7.58 -2.87 -1.32
N ALA A 204 -6.83 -3.53 -2.19
CA ALA A 204 -6.82 -3.25 -3.63
C ALA A 204 -8.07 -3.79 -4.36
N ASP A 205 -8.79 -4.71 -3.73
CA ASP A 205 -10.08 -5.27 -4.16
C ASP A 205 -11.30 -4.53 -3.56
N ALA A 206 -11.08 -3.45 -2.80
CA ALA A 206 -12.16 -2.70 -2.17
C ALA A 206 -12.98 -1.93 -3.23
N THR A 207 -14.24 -2.36 -3.43
CA THR A 207 -15.16 -1.72 -4.37
C THR A 207 -15.84 -0.48 -3.77
N TYR A 208 -15.93 0.57 -4.59
CA TYR A 208 -16.70 1.78 -4.34
C TYR A 208 -17.66 2.00 -5.51
N GLU A 209 -18.88 1.47 -5.40
CA GLU A 209 -19.87 1.49 -6.49
C GLU A 209 -20.21 2.93 -6.93
N LEU A 210 -20.34 3.14 -8.24
CA LEU A 210 -20.62 4.44 -8.85
C LEU A 210 -22.03 4.47 -9.46
N SER A 211 -22.87 5.36 -8.95
CA SER A 211 -24.08 5.80 -9.65
C SER A 211 -23.66 6.76 -10.77
N THR A 212 -23.74 6.31 -12.01
CA THR A 212 -23.64 7.14 -13.21
C THR A 212 -24.40 6.47 -14.36
N ARG A 213 -24.75 7.25 -15.37
CA ARG A 213 -25.24 6.72 -16.66
C ARG A 213 -24.09 6.36 -17.61
N SER A 214 -22.90 6.95 -17.44
CA SER A 214 -21.72 6.68 -18.28
C SER A 214 -21.28 5.21 -18.22
N THR A 215 -20.55 4.76 -19.24
CA THR A 215 -19.95 3.41 -19.23
C THR A 215 -18.80 3.40 -18.21
N VAL A 216 -18.80 2.40 -17.32
CA VAL A 216 -17.78 2.24 -16.26
C VAL A 216 -16.97 0.97 -16.51
N THR A 217 -15.67 1.13 -16.75
CA THR A 217 -14.70 0.06 -16.91
C THR A 217 -13.88 -0.11 -15.64
N TYR A 218 -13.90 -1.31 -15.07
CA TYR A 218 -13.11 -1.66 -13.88
C TYR A 218 -11.67 -1.99 -14.31
N LEU A 219 -10.68 -1.26 -13.79
CA LEU A 219 -9.27 -1.48 -14.09
C LEU A 219 -8.65 -2.47 -13.10
N SER A 220 -7.62 -3.20 -13.54
CA SER A 220 -6.92 -4.23 -12.75
C SER A 220 -6.18 -3.73 -11.49
N ASN A 221 -6.14 -2.42 -11.28
CA ASN A 221 -5.59 -1.74 -10.10
C ASN A 221 -6.70 -1.13 -9.21
N GLY A 222 -7.94 -1.59 -9.36
CA GLY A 222 -9.10 -1.17 -8.58
C GLY A 222 -9.61 0.26 -8.89
N LYS A 223 -9.07 0.92 -9.91
CA LYS A 223 -9.57 2.21 -10.40
C LYS A 223 -10.75 2.05 -11.36
N TYR A 224 -11.54 3.10 -11.49
CA TYR A 224 -12.69 3.17 -12.39
C TYR A 224 -12.35 4.06 -13.57
N HIS A 225 -12.39 3.54 -14.80
CA HIS A 225 -12.35 4.37 -16.00
C HIS A 225 -13.78 4.64 -16.47
N VAL A 226 -14.11 5.92 -16.70
CA VAL A 226 -15.45 6.39 -17.04
C VAL A 226 -15.37 7.35 -18.21
N VAL A 227 -16.20 7.17 -19.23
CA VAL A 227 -16.19 7.97 -20.46
C VAL A 227 -17.57 8.58 -20.73
N ASN A 228 -17.59 9.89 -20.98
CA ASN A 228 -18.81 10.65 -21.22
C ASN A 228 -19.37 10.38 -22.62
N TYR A 229 -20.44 9.56 -22.68
CA TYR A 229 -21.20 9.27 -23.89
C TYR A 229 -22.60 9.92 -23.90
N SER A 230 -22.76 11.10 -23.29
CA SER A 230 -24.02 11.84 -23.16
C SER A 230 -24.81 12.00 -24.46
N MET A 231 -24.19 12.57 -25.50
CA MET A 231 -24.86 12.93 -26.76
C MET A 231 -25.32 11.72 -27.60
N LEU A 232 -24.88 10.50 -27.29
CA LEU A 232 -25.39 9.28 -27.96
C LEU A 232 -26.76 8.83 -27.43
N ARG A 233 -27.38 9.59 -26.50
CA ARG A 233 -28.56 9.14 -25.75
C ARG A 233 -29.74 10.10 -25.83
N ASN A 234 -29.53 11.40 -25.62
CA ASN A 234 -30.53 12.44 -25.85
C ASN A 234 -29.86 13.83 -25.89
N PHE A 235 -30.13 14.63 -26.92
CA PHE A 235 -29.67 16.02 -27.03
C PHE A 235 -30.30 16.95 -25.98
N GLU A 236 -31.52 16.67 -25.51
CA GLU A 236 -32.24 17.47 -24.51
C GLU A 236 -31.55 17.53 -23.14
N LYS A 237 -30.70 16.54 -22.82
CA LYS A 237 -30.07 16.39 -21.48
C LYS A 237 -28.65 16.95 -21.38
N GLY A 238 -28.21 17.71 -22.38
CA GLY A 238 -26.91 18.39 -22.40
C GLY A 238 -25.71 17.45 -22.52
N THR A 239 -24.52 18.05 -22.63
CA THR A 239 -23.26 17.30 -22.78
C THR A 239 -22.73 16.74 -21.47
N ILE A 240 -23.11 17.33 -20.33
CA ILE A 240 -22.52 17.04 -19.02
C ILE A 240 -23.02 15.69 -18.50
N ASP A 241 -22.10 14.81 -18.12
CA ASP A 241 -22.42 13.57 -17.38
C ASP A 241 -22.05 13.70 -15.90
N SER A 242 -22.78 12.96 -15.05
CA SER A 242 -22.67 13.01 -13.60
C SER A 242 -22.37 11.63 -13.03
N ILE A 243 -21.42 11.60 -12.10
CA ILE A 243 -20.90 10.41 -11.43
C ILE A 243 -20.92 10.68 -9.93
N ARG A 244 -21.57 9.82 -9.15
CA ARG A 244 -21.58 9.88 -7.69
C ARG A 244 -21.35 8.50 -7.10
N GLY A 245 -20.51 8.38 -6.10
CA GLY A 245 -20.41 7.14 -5.31
C GLY A 245 -21.74 6.78 -4.65
N VAL A 246 -22.15 5.51 -4.70
CA VAL A 246 -23.42 5.05 -4.12
C VAL A 246 -23.43 5.25 -2.60
N GLN A 247 -22.28 4.98 -1.95
CA GLN A 247 -22.05 5.03 -0.52
C GLN A 247 -21.12 6.17 -0.08
N LYS A 248 -21.05 6.44 1.23
CA LYS A 248 -20.17 7.44 1.85
C LYS A 248 -18.71 7.15 1.49
N LEU A 249 -17.92 8.19 1.22
CA LEU A 249 -16.48 8.05 1.04
C LEU A 249 -15.84 7.46 2.32
N PRO A 250 -15.14 6.31 2.22
CA PRO A 250 -14.56 5.65 3.38
C PRO A 250 -13.44 6.50 4.01
N VAL A 251 -13.40 6.53 5.34
CA VAL A 251 -12.28 7.12 6.08
C VAL A 251 -11.01 6.34 5.76
N LEU A 252 -9.92 7.06 5.47
CA LEU A 252 -8.66 6.46 5.06
C LEU A 252 -8.06 5.58 6.15
N SER A 253 -7.36 4.52 5.75
CA SER A 253 -6.52 3.69 6.62
C SER A 253 -5.55 4.52 7.46
N CYS A 254 -4.86 5.45 6.82
CA CYS A 254 -3.85 6.30 7.43
C CYS A 254 -4.42 7.39 8.34
N ALA A 255 -5.62 7.89 8.06
CA ALA A 255 -6.33 8.77 8.96
C ALA A 255 -6.84 8.01 10.20
N ARG A 256 -7.49 6.86 9.99
CA ARG A 256 -8.04 6.01 11.06
C ARG A 256 -6.97 5.47 12.01
N ALA A 257 -5.79 5.15 11.50
CA ALA A 257 -4.63 4.74 12.32
C ALA A 257 -4.07 5.87 13.21
N LEU A 258 -4.39 7.13 12.91
CA LEU A 258 -4.07 8.33 13.68
C LEU A 258 -5.29 8.90 14.42
N HIS A 259 -6.41 8.18 14.46
CA HIS A 259 -7.70 8.61 15.03
C HIS A 259 -8.30 9.88 14.39
N LYS A 260 -7.93 10.23 13.15
CA LYS A 260 -8.53 11.33 12.36
C LYS A 260 -9.61 10.80 11.40
N MET A 261 -10.69 11.56 11.20
CA MET A 261 -11.84 11.20 10.35
C MET A 261 -11.73 11.79 8.94
N ILE A 262 -10.57 11.59 8.29
CA ILE A 262 -10.30 12.09 6.94
C ILE A 262 -10.63 11.04 5.87
N SER A 263 -11.44 11.42 4.89
CA SER A 263 -11.67 10.67 3.65
C SER A 263 -11.05 11.41 2.45
N TYR A 264 -10.53 10.69 1.44
CA TYR A 264 -9.92 11.30 0.24
C TYR A 264 -10.06 10.39 -0.99
N TYR A 265 -10.17 10.98 -2.17
CA TYR A 265 -10.10 10.30 -3.46
C TYR A 265 -9.45 11.19 -4.52
N GLU A 266 -8.99 10.57 -5.62
CA GLU A 266 -8.40 11.26 -6.76
C GLU A 266 -9.10 10.89 -8.07
N VAL A 267 -9.06 11.81 -9.02
CA VAL A 267 -9.59 11.65 -10.37
C VAL A 267 -8.57 12.19 -11.36
N SER A 268 -8.05 11.34 -12.24
CA SER A 268 -7.26 11.78 -13.40
C SER A 268 -8.21 12.02 -14.56
N LEU A 269 -8.51 13.30 -14.87
CA LEU A 269 -9.40 13.70 -15.96
C LEU A 269 -8.64 14.01 -17.25
N LYS A 270 -9.27 13.67 -18.37
CA LYS A 270 -8.95 14.08 -19.74
C LYS A 270 -10.18 14.83 -20.27
N GLY A 271 -10.07 16.12 -20.52
CA GLY A 271 -11.23 16.96 -20.87
C GLY A 271 -11.37 18.16 -19.93
N CYS A 272 -12.61 18.46 -19.51
CA CYS A 272 -12.92 19.42 -18.45
C CYS A 272 -14.05 18.89 -17.54
N GLY A 273 -14.23 19.44 -16.35
CA GLY A 273 -15.23 18.95 -15.41
C GLY A 273 -15.27 19.69 -14.09
N SER A 274 -15.91 19.07 -13.11
CA SER A 274 -15.89 19.47 -11.70
C SER A 274 -15.74 18.24 -10.81
N VAL A 275 -14.94 18.34 -9.75
CA VAL A 275 -14.66 17.25 -8.78
C VAL A 275 -15.02 17.74 -7.39
N GLY A 276 -15.62 16.90 -6.55
CA GLY A 276 -16.06 17.32 -5.22
C GLY A 276 -16.93 16.31 -4.47
N LEU A 277 -17.81 16.81 -3.61
CA LEU A 277 -18.66 16.01 -2.73
C LEU A 277 -20.14 16.29 -2.98
N ALA A 278 -20.96 15.25 -2.86
CA ALA A 278 -22.42 15.34 -2.83
C ALA A 278 -22.97 14.59 -1.60
N SER A 279 -23.91 15.21 -0.88
CA SER A 279 -24.58 14.57 0.25
C SER A 279 -25.45 13.41 -0.23
N ILE A 280 -25.36 12.28 0.45
CA ILE A 280 -26.21 11.10 0.25
C ILE A 280 -27.12 10.84 1.46
N SER A 281 -27.15 11.77 2.42
CA SER A 281 -27.79 11.65 3.74
C SER A 281 -29.28 11.28 3.66
N ASP A 282 -29.99 11.82 2.67
CA ASP A 282 -31.40 11.56 2.40
C ASP A 282 -31.65 11.28 0.90
N ALA A 283 -32.89 10.98 0.53
CA ALA A 283 -33.26 10.63 -0.83
C ALA A 283 -33.25 11.83 -1.81
N MET A 284 -33.46 13.06 -1.33
CA MET A 284 -33.43 14.26 -2.16
C MET A 284 -32.00 14.61 -2.55
N THR A 285 -31.07 14.70 -1.57
CA THR A 285 -29.67 15.05 -1.88
C THR A 285 -28.99 13.96 -2.70
N ARG A 286 -29.27 12.67 -2.40
CA ARG A 286 -28.74 11.51 -3.13
C ARG A 286 -29.14 11.49 -4.60
N ASN A 287 -30.27 12.10 -4.97
CA ASN A 287 -30.76 12.18 -6.33
C ASN A 287 -30.26 13.41 -7.11
N ALA A 288 -29.53 14.33 -6.48
CA ALA A 288 -28.96 15.49 -7.18
C ALA A 288 -27.81 15.12 -8.15
N TYR A 289 -27.08 14.04 -7.86
CA TYR A 289 -25.90 13.61 -8.63
C TYR A 289 -25.84 12.10 -8.86
N GLY A 290 -25.20 11.71 -9.96
CA GLY A 290 -25.08 10.34 -10.43
C GLY A 290 -26.06 10.03 -11.57
N PHE A 291 -26.60 8.81 -11.60
CA PHE A 291 -27.47 8.35 -12.70
C PHE A 291 -28.67 9.29 -12.92
N GLY A 292 -28.80 9.80 -14.14
CA GLY A 292 -29.90 10.68 -14.55
C GLY A 292 -29.65 12.18 -14.35
N SER A 293 -28.66 12.58 -13.55
CA SER A 293 -28.23 13.98 -13.42
C SER A 293 -27.38 14.41 -14.63
N GLY A 294 -27.28 15.72 -14.84
CA GLY A 294 -26.52 16.39 -15.90
C GLY A 294 -25.89 17.70 -15.44
N GLU A 295 -25.64 17.84 -14.13
CA GLU A 295 -25.16 19.07 -13.50
C GLU A 295 -23.69 18.98 -13.12
N HIS A 296 -23.01 20.13 -13.01
CA HIS A 296 -21.72 20.20 -12.31
C HIS A 296 -21.88 20.15 -10.79
N VAL A 297 -20.86 19.67 -10.09
CA VAL A 297 -20.84 19.53 -8.62
C VAL A 297 -20.87 20.91 -7.96
N GLY A 298 -21.76 21.12 -6.99
CA GLY A 298 -21.98 22.43 -6.35
C GLY A 298 -23.15 23.24 -6.92
N TRP A 299 -23.89 22.72 -7.92
CA TRP A 299 -25.04 23.42 -8.54
C TRP A 299 -26.42 22.96 -8.05
N LYS A 300 -26.57 21.78 -7.43
CA LYS A 300 -27.85 21.28 -6.90
C LYS A 300 -27.68 20.54 -5.57
N GLY A 301 -28.65 20.71 -4.65
CA GLY A 301 -28.66 20.05 -3.35
C GLY A 301 -27.41 20.34 -2.52
N VAL A 302 -27.21 19.61 -1.42
CA VAL A 302 -26.02 19.80 -0.57
C VAL A 302 -24.78 19.21 -1.26
N SER A 303 -23.97 20.06 -1.89
CA SER A 303 -22.78 19.66 -2.66
C SER A 303 -21.72 20.77 -2.74
N TYR A 304 -20.47 20.36 -2.92
CA TYR A 304 -19.29 21.23 -2.88
C TYR A 304 -18.30 20.77 -3.96
N GLY A 305 -17.97 21.60 -4.94
CA GLY A 305 -17.18 21.21 -6.11
C GLY A 305 -16.12 22.23 -6.48
N TYR A 306 -15.00 21.74 -6.99
CA TYR A 306 -13.93 22.52 -7.61
C TYR A 306 -14.02 22.35 -9.13
N HIS A 307 -14.07 23.47 -9.86
CA HIS A 307 -14.37 23.50 -11.30
C HIS A 307 -13.09 23.71 -12.13
N GLY A 308 -13.05 23.11 -13.32
CA GLY A 308 -11.85 23.11 -14.17
C GLY A 308 -11.72 24.32 -15.09
N ASN A 309 -12.84 24.85 -15.59
CA ASN A 309 -12.84 25.92 -16.60
C ASN A 309 -12.34 27.27 -16.06
N ASP A 310 -12.51 27.53 -14.77
CA ASP A 310 -12.18 28.78 -14.07
C ASP A 310 -11.17 28.54 -12.92
N GLY A 311 -11.28 27.43 -12.19
CA GLY A 311 -10.57 27.19 -10.94
C GLY A 311 -11.40 27.58 -9.69
N ASP A 312 -12.68 27.88 -9.86
CA ASP A 312 -13.55 28.30 -8.77
C ASP A 312 -13.98 27.11 -7.89
N PHE A 313 -14.21 27.42 -6.63
CA PHE A 313 -14.99 26.59 -5.72
C PHE A 313 -16.46 27.01 -5.80
N VAL A 314 -17.34 26.04 -6.00
CA VAL A 314 -18.78 26.25 -6.13
C VAL A 314 -19.51 25.30 -5.18
N PHE A 315 -20.44 25.81 -4.39
CA PHE A 315 -21.24 24.98 -3.48
C PHE A 315 -22.72 25.33 -3.50
N ASN A 316 -23.56 24.36 -3.18
CA ASN A 316 -24.96 24.56 -2.85
C ASN A 316 -25.21 23.85 -1.51
N ASP A 317 -25.95 24.49 -0.60
CA ASP A 317 -26.21 24.02 0.76
C ASP A 317 -27.64 23.47 0.94
N GLY A 318 -28.34 23.22 -0.17
CA GLY A 318 -29.72 22.75 -0.22
C GLY A 318 -30.77 23.88 -0.18
N THR A 319 -30.40 25.13 0.11
CA THR A 319 -31.37 26.24 0.18
C THR A 319 -31.91 26.68 -1.18
N LYS A 320 -31.17 26.40 -2.27
CA LYS A 320 -31.51 26.77 -3.65
C LYS A 320 -31.76 25.51 -4.49
N PRO A 321 -32.86 25.42 -5.26
CA PRO A 321 -33.14 24.25 -6.09
C PRO A 321 -32.17 24.11 -7.29
N TYR A 322 -31.52 25.21 -7.68
CA TYR A 322 -30.47 25.24 -8.69
C TYR A 322 -29.56 26.47 -8.49
N GLY A 323 -28.34 26.40 -9.03
CA GLY A 323 -27.28 27.38 -8.83
C GLY A 323 -26.51 27.12 -7.53
N GLY A 324 -25.24 27.49 -7.52
CA GLY A 324 -24.41 27.48 -6.32
C GLY A 324 -24.17 28.88 -5.76
N GLU A 325 -23.13 28.98 -4.94
CA GLU A 325 -22.37 30.18 -4.63
C GLU A 325 -20.92 29.93 -5.04
N TRP A 326 -20.33 30.88 -5.76
CA TRP A 326 -19.00 30.80 -6.35
C TRP A 326 -17.98 31.57 -5.50
N ALA A 327 -16.77 31.02 -5.38
CA ALA A 327 -15.63 31.69 -4.78
C ALA A 327 -14.34 31.31 -5.51
N ALA A 328 -13.53 32.31 -5.87
CA ALA A 328 -12.20 32.10 -6.40
C ALA A 328 -11.34 31.29 -5.41
N PHE A 329 -10.70 30.22 -5.89
CA PHE A 329 -10.09 29.22 -5.01
C PHE A 329 -8.76 28.66 -5.52
N GLY A 330 -8.71 28.17 -6.75
CA GLY A 330 -7.54 27.50 -7.33
C GLY A 330 -7.24 27.91 -8.76
N PRO A 331 -6.19 27.34 -9.38
CA PRO A 331 -5.94 27.49 -10.81
C PRO A 331 -6.95 26.68 -11.64
N SER A 332 -7.30 27.15 -12.84
CA SER A 332 -8.03 26.33 -13.82
C SER A 332 -7.26 25.06 -14.21
N TRP A 333 -7.99 24.01 -14.58
CA TRP A 333 -7.46 22.69 -14.91
C TRP A 333 -8.33 21.95 -15.93
N GLY A 334 -7.72 21.09 -16.74
CA GLY A 334 -8.38 20.56 -17.94
C GLY A 334 -8.32 21.55 -19.11
N ARG A 335 -8.63 21.06 -20.32
CA ARG A 335 -8.64 21.76 -21.63
C ARG A 335 -7.62 22.90 -21.88
N ALA A 336 -6.42 22.80 -21.30
CA ALA A 336 -5.32 23.72 -21.60
C ALA A 336 -4.96 23.68 -23.11
N GLY A 337 -4.87 24.84 -23.75
CA GLY A 337 -4.26 25.00 -25.07
C GLY A 337 -5.17 24.91 -26.30
N ALA A 338 -6.48 24.68 -26.17
CA ALA A 338 -7.40 24.50 -27.32
C ALA A 338 -7.57 25.72 -28.26
N GLN A 339 -6.95 26.87 -27.94
CA GLN A 339 -7.01 28.11 -28.73
C GLN A 339 -5.67 28.55 -29.35
N TYR A 340 -4.53 27.91 -29.03
CA TYR A 340 -3.22 28.35 -29.53
C TYR A 340 -2.39 27.21 -30.14
N GLY A 341 -2.67 26.92 -31.41
CA GLY A 341 -1.61 26.96 -32.41
C GLY A 341 -0.56 25.85 -32.44
N ASN A 342 -0.89 24.59 -32.10
CA ASN A 342 -0.23 23.47 -32.77
C ASN A 342 -1.07 22.18 -32.76
N LYS A 343 -1.16 21.49 -33.90
CA LYS A 343 -1.90 20.21 -34.02
C LYS A 343 -1.02 18.98 -33.74
N ASP A 344 0.30 19.15 -33.70
CA ASP A 344 1.26 18.06 -33.63
C ASP A 344 1.61 17.65 -32.20
N LYS A 345 0.60 17.16 -31.47
CA LYS A 345 0.70 16.15 -30.39
C LYS A 345 -0.70 15.77 -29.89
N ASN A 346 -1.17 14.59 -30.29
CA ASN A 346 -2.47 14.01 -29.88
C ASN A 346 -2.49 13.47 -28.42
N GLU A 347 -1.53 13.86 -27.59
CA GLU A 347 -1.45 13.45 -26.18
C GLU A 347 -2.14 14.50 -25.30
N SER A 348 -3.45 14.30 -25.12
CA SER A 348 -4.30 15.18 -24.30
C SER A 348 -3.83 15.19 -22.84
N VAL A 349 -3.38 16.35 -22.36
CA VAL A 349 -2.88 16.53 -20.99
C VAL A 349 -3.93 16.08 -19.96
N MET A 350 -3.60 15.07 -19.16
CA MET A 350 -4.43 14.64 -18.04
C MET A 350 -4.11 15.47 -16.79
N PHE A 351 -5.14 15.85 -16.04
CA PHE A 351 -5.02 16.54 -14.75
C PHE A 351 -5.55 15.62 -13.65
N THR A 352 -4.76 15.40 -12.60
CA THR A 352 -5.20 14.61 -11.43
C THR A 352 -5.67 15.55 -10.34
N VAL A 353 -6.98 15.59 -10.12
CA VAL A 353 -7.63 16.38 -9.08
C VAL A 353 -7.94 15.46 -7.90
N GLY A 354 -7.48 15.83 -6.71
CA GLY A 354 -7.88 15.18 -5.47
C GLY A 354 -8.93 15.99 -4.73
N CYS A 355 -9.83 15.31 -4.03
CA CYS A 355 -10.80 15.92 -3.12
C CYS A 355 -10.85 15.10 -1.83
N GLY A 356 -10.78 15.78 -0.69
CA GLY A 356 -10.90 15.17 0.62
C GLY A 356 -11.82 15.94 1.55
N LEU A 357 -12.32 15.21 2.55
CA LEU A 357 -13.14 15.72 3.65
C LEU A 357 -12.43 15.38 4.94
N ASP A 358 -12.11 16.40 5.73
CA ASP A 358 -11.90 16.25 7.17
C ASP A 358 -13.27 16.38 7.87
N ALA A 359 -13.78 15.28 8.41
CA ALA A 359 -15.07 15.25 9.10
C ALA A 359 -14.98 15.66 10.59
N ASP A 360 -13.78 15.87 11.14
CA ASP A 360 -13.58 16.40 12.49
C ASP A 360 -13.65 17.93 12.48
N THR A 361 -13.09 18.58 11.45
CA THR A 361 -13.18 20.05 11.25
C THR A 361 -14.28 20.50 10.30
N TYR A 362 -14.96 19.57 9.61
CA TYR A 362 -15.92 19.81 8.52
C TYR A 362 -15.35 20.62 7.33
N GLN A 363 -14.04 20.50 7.07
CA GLN A 363 -13.38 21.17 5.95
C GLN A 363 -13.18 20.23 4.77
N VAL A 364 -13.42 20.75 3.56
CA VAL A 364 -13.02 20.10 2.31
C VAL A 364 -11.69 20.67 1.86
N PHE A 365 -10.83 19.83 1.32
CA PHE A 365 -9.59 20.26 0.68
C PHE A 365 -9.46 19.65 -0.71
N PHE A 366 -8.76 20.36 -1.58
CA PHE A 366 -8.50 19.94 -2.95
C PHE A 366 -7.02 19.90 -3.26
N THR A 367 -6.64 19.01 -4.16
CA THR A 367 -5.27 18.87 -4.67
C THR A 367 -5.27 18.88 -6.19
N LEU A 368 -4.18 19.33 -6.80
CA LEU A 368 -3.95 19.27 -8.24
C LEU A 368 -2.56 18.72 -8.53
N ASN A 369 -2.50 17.67 -9.34
CA ASN A 369 -1.28 17.00 -9.78
C ASN A 369 -0.33 16.67 -8.60
N GLY A 370 -0.89 16.16 -7.50
CA GLY A 370 -0.15 15.76 -6.30
C GLY A 370 0.25 16.88 -5.35
N LYS A 371 -0.24 18.11 -5.55
CA LYS A 371 0.02 19.27 -4.68
C LYS A 371 -1.28 19.75 -4.03
N MET A 372 -1.24 20.11 -2.76
CA MET A 372 -2.35 20.79 -2.08
C MET A 372 -2.64 22.12 -2.78
N ILE A 373 -3.92 22.44 -2.99
CA ILE A 373 -4.38 23.78 -3.39
C ILE A 373 -4.70 24.58 -2.12
N GLY A 374 -5.57 24.02 -1.27
CA GLY A 374 -5.99 24.64 -0.02
C GLY A 374 -7.26 23.99 0.55
N MET A 375 -7.69 24.54 1.68
CA MET A 375 -9.01 24.27 2.27
C MET A 375 -10.07 25.13 1.56
N ALA A 376 -11.24 24.56 1.29
CA ALA A 376 -12.36 25.27 0.67
C ALA A 376 -12.89 26.39 1.58
N PRO A 377 -13.34 27.53 1.04
CA PRO A 377 -13.77 28.70 1.81
C PRO A 377 -15.12 28.52 2.56
N LYS A 378 -15.70 27.32 2.57
CA LYS A 378 -17.00 27.01 3.18
C LYS A 378 -16.89 25.70 3.97
N MET A 379 -17.27 25.73 5.26
CA MET A 379 -17.45 24.52 6.05
C MET A 379 -18.64 23.71 5.54
N VAL A 380 -18.49 22.39 5.52
CA VAL A 380 -19.49 21.44 5.03
C VAL A 380 -20.56 21.18 6.08
N LEU A 381 -21.84 21.21 5.67
CA LEU A 381 -22.97 20.81 6.51
C LEU A 381 -22.82 19.35 6.98
N ARG A 382 -23.18 19.06 8.23
CA ARG A 382 -23.17 17.69 8.77
C ARG A 382 -24.01 16.73 7.93
N GLY A 383 -23.42 15.61 7.53
CA GLY A 383 -24.07 14.59 6.72
C GLY A 383 -23.09 13.53 6.22
N ASP A 384 -23.61 12.58 5.43
CA ASP A 384 -22.81 11.59 4.73
C ASP A 384 -22.56 12.04 3.29
N TYR A 385 -21.28 12.02 2.88
CA TYR A 385 -20.84 12.51 1.57
C TYR A 385 -20.22 11.41 0.73
N ALA A 386 -20.60 11.37 -0.54
CA ALA A 386 -19.97 10.55 -1.56
C ALA A 386 -19.06 11.39 -2.46
N ALA A 387 -18.09 10.74 -3.10
CA ALA A 387 -17.35 11.33 -4.20
C ALA A 387 -18.30 11.72 -5.33
N ALA A 388 -18.12 12.91 -5.89
CA ALA A 388 -18.89 13.43 -7.01
C ALA A 388 -17.95 13.96 -8.10
N ILE A 389 -18.24 13.61 -9.34
CA ILE A 389 -17.54 14.08 -10.54
C ILE A 389 -18.60 14.44 -11.58
N SER A 390 -18.36 15.53 -12.31
CA SER A 390 -19.09 15.80 -13.56
C SER A 390 -18.11 16.00 -14.71
N LEU A 391 -18.39 15.34 -15.84
CA LEU A 391 -17.60 15.40 -17.08
C LEU A 391 -18.30 16.35 -18.04
N HIS A 392 -17.64 17.39 -18.52
CA HIS A 392 -18.31 18.52 -19.17
C HIS A 392 -18.77 18.21 -20.61
N ALA A 393 -17.88 17.66 -21.43
CA ALA A 393 -18.12 17.44 -22.86
C ALA A 393 -18.16 15.95 -23.24
N PHE A 394 -18.83 15.64 -24.34
CA PHE A 394 -18.79 14.30 -24.95
C PHE A 394 -17.35 13.91 -25.28
N GLY A 395 -16.97 12.67 -24.91
CA GLY A 395 -15.61 12.16 -25.07
C GLY A 395 -14.61 12.63 -24.00
N ASP A 396 -15.03 13.44 -23.02
CA ASP A 396 -14.23 13.64 -21.80
C ASP A 396 -14.21 12.33 -20.98
N GLU A 397 -13.08 12.06 -20.32
CA GLU A 397 -12.81 10.81 -19.59
C GLU A 397 -12.30 11.08 -18.18
N ALA A 398 -12.56 10.16 -17.25
CA ALA A 398 -11.99 10.15 -15.91
C ALA A 398 -11.47 8.76 -15.51
N VAL A 399 -10.33 8.74 -14.81
CA VAL A 399 -9.84 7.55 -14.08
C VAL A 399 -9.88 7.87 -12.58
N ILE A 400 -10.84 7.28 -11.88
CA ILE A 400 -11.14 7.54 -10.46
C ILE A 400 -10.39 6.53 -9.57
N ASN A 401 -9.69 7.02 -8.55
CA ASN A 401 -9.05 6.24 -7.50
C ASN A 401 -9.65 6.60 -6.13
N THR A 402 -10.40 5.66 -5.54
CA THR A 402 -11.02 5.78 -4.21
C THR A 402 -10.21 5.12 -3.09
N GLY A 403 -8.90 4.90 -3.33
CA GLY A 403 -7.97 4.31 -2.37
C GLY A 403 -7.45 2.91 -2.75
N ALA A 404 -8.05 2.26 -3.74
CA ALA A 404 -7.64 0.94 -4.25
C ALA A 404 -6.27 0.94 -4.97
N SER A 405 -5.72 2.12 -5.26
CA SER A 405 -4.34 2.34 -5.73
C SER A 405 -3.62 3.40 -4.87
N PRO A 406 -2.28 3.50 -4.92
CA PRO A 406 -1.53 4.67 -4.47
C PRO A 406 -2.09 5.99 -5.02
N PHE A 407 -2.04 7.03 -4.20
CA PHE A 407 -2.41 8.40 -4.57
C PHE A 407 -1.19 9.16 -5.12
N LEU A 408 -1.44 10.20 -5.92
CA LEU A 408 -0.42 11.13 -6.40
C LEU A 408 -0.08 12.19 -5.34
N PHE A 409 -1.07 12.62 -4.55
CA PHE A 409 -0.85 13.41 -3.35
C PHE A 409 -0.35 12.55 -2.19
N ASP A 410 0.51 13.13 -1.36
CA ASP A 410 1.11 12.48 -0.19
C ASP A 410 0.14 12.51 1.00
N ILE A 411 -1.00 11.83 0.85
CA ILE A 411 -2.13 11.89 1.80
C ILE A 411 -1.75 11.35 3.19
N GLU A 412 -0.82 10.38 3.26
CA GLU A 412 -0.29 9.88 4.53
C GLU A 412 0.55 10.95 5.26
N ALA A 413 1.32 11.78 4.54
CA ALA A 413 2.01 12.92 5.15
C ALA A 413 1.04 14.02 5.60
N PHE A 414 -0.03 14.26 4.86
CA PHE A 414 -1.11 15.17 5.26
C PHE A 414 -1.84 14.68 6.52
N CYS A 415 -2.25 13.41 6.59
CA CYS A 415 -2.90 12.87 7.79
C CYS A 415 -1.96 12.90 9.03
N ALA A 416 -0.64 12.79 8.81
CA ALA A 416 0.39 12.82 9.85
C ALA A 416 0.93 14.21 10.20
N SER A 417 0.48 15.28 9.53
CA SER A 417 0.70 16.64 10.06
C SER A 417 -0.13 16.84 11.34
N PRO A 418 0.32 17.69 12.27
CA PRO A 418 -0.44 18.00 13.49
C PRO A 418 -1.85 18.50 13.13
#